data_AF-A0A2Z4JSW8-F1
#
_entry.id   AF-A0A2Z4JSW8-F1
#
_cell.length_a   1.000
_cell.length_b   1.000
_cell.length_c   1.000
_cell.angle_alpha   90.00
_cell.angle_beta   90.00
_cell.angle_gamma   90.00
#
_symmetry.space_group_name_H-M   'P 1'
#
loop_
_entity.id
_entity.type
_entity.pdbx_description
1 polymer ?
#
loop_
_entity_poly.entity_id
_entity_poly.type
_entity_poly.pdbx_seq_one_letter_code
_entity_poly.pdbx_strand_id
1 'polypeptide(L)' 'MKRVVDVFKNRGRDLVWTYVIHLGNAEFHPAQLDFEIEALRLSQLDKLGLISNLSARMRIPI' A
#
# COMPACT_ATOMS: atom_id res chain seq x y z
N MET A 1 -12.72 4.88 -3.95
CA MET A 1 -12.21 5.69 -2.81
C MET A 1 -10.70 5.86 -2.95
N LYS A 2 -10.15 7.06 -2.74
CA LYS A 2 -8.68 7.30 -2.79
C LYS A 2 -8.07 7.24 -1.39
N ARG A 3 -6.91 6.57 -1.27
CA ARG A 3 -6.14 6.48 -0.02
C ARG A 3 -4.64 6.61 -0.29
N VAL A 4 -3.95 7.20 0.67
CA VAL A 4 -2.48 7.25 0.69
C VAL A 4 -1.98 6.01 1.42
N VAL A 5 -1.07 5.27 0.80
CA VAL A 5 -0.50 4.05 1.36
C VAL A 5 1.01 4.13 1.31
N ASP A 6 1.64 4.04 2.47
CA ASP A 6 3.09 4.03 2.61
C ASP A 6 3.61 2.59 2.55
N VAL A 7 4.76 2.40 1.91
CA VAL A 7 5.46 1.12 1.81
C VAL A 7 6.80 1.23 2.53
N PHE A 8 7.07 0.26 3.39
CA PHE A 8 8.26 0.20 4.24
C PHE A 8 9.04 -1.08 4.00
N LYS A 9 10.36 -1.05 4.25
CA LYS A 9 11.15 -2.26 4.44
C LYS A 9 10.83 -2.89 5.79
N ASN A 10 10.65 -4.21 5.83
CA ASN A 10 10.41 -4.95 7.07
C ASN A 10 11.58 -4.85 8.05
N ARG A 11 12.81 -4.88 7.53
CA ARG A 11 14.02 -4.57 8.30
C ARG A 11 14.26 -3.06 8.29
N GLY A 12 14.46 -2.47 9.46
CA GLY A 12 14.73 -1.03 9.61
C GLY A 12 13.48 -0.14 9.62
N ARG A 13 12.36 -0.59 9.02
CA ARG A 13 11.13 0.21 8.86
C ARG A 13 11.33 1.48 8.04
N ASP A 14 12.30 1.47 7.13
CA ASP A 14 12.56 2.58 6.22
C ASP A 14 11.40 2.74 5.24
N LEU A 15 10.86 3.95 5.10
CA LEU A 15 9.91 4.29 4.06
C LEU A 15 10.61 4.23 2.71
N VAL A 16 10.10 3.41 1.78
CA VAL A 16 10.65 3.26 0.43
C VAL A 16 9.81 3.94 -0.63
N TRP A 17 8.49 4.02 -0.41
CA TRP A 17 7.58 4.64 -1.37
C TRP A 17 6.24 5.01 -0.73
N THR A 18 5.51 5.92 -1.37
CA THR A 18 4.14 6.28 -1.02
C THR A 18 3.27 6.26 -2.28
N TYR A 19 2.22 5.46 -2.26
CA TYR A 19 1.22 5.39 -3.32
C TYR A 19 -0.02 6.21 -2.98
N VAL A 20 -0.67 6.77 -4.00
CA VAL A 20 -2.07 7.19 -3.94
C VAL A 20 -2.88 6.15 -4.70
N ILE A 21 -3.59 5.30 -3.96
CA ILE A 21 -4.34 4.18 -4.53
C ILE A 21 -5.81 4.54 -4.63
N HIS A 22 -6.38 4.25 -5.79
CA HIS A 22 -7.82 4.36 -6.03
C HIS A 22 -8.40 2.98 -6.26
N LEU A 23 -9.02 2.41 -5.22
CA LEU A 23 -9.85 1.21 -5.38
C LEU A 23 -11.27 1.67 -5.74
N GLY A 24 -11.69 1.33 -6.97
CA GLY A 24 -12.96 1.74 -7.54
C GLY A 24 -13.95 0.57 -7.61
N ASN A 25 -15.06 0.71 -6.91
CA ASN A 25 -16.37 0.16 -7.28
C ASN A 25 -17.42 0.92 -6.47
N ALA A 26 -18.51 1.37 -7.11
CA ALA A 26 -19.55 2.16 -6.45
C ALA A 26 -20.33 1.36 -5.41
N GLU A 27 -20.35 0.04 -5.54
CA GLU A 27 -21.14 -0.88 -4.70
C GLU A 27 -20.34 -1.51 -3.56
N PHE A 28 -19.02 -1.31 -3.50
CA PHE A 28 -18.17 -1.91 -2.46
C PHE A 28 -17.33 -0.85 -1.76
N HIS A 29 -17.31 -0.88 -0.44
CA HIS A 29 -16.47 -0.02 0.38
C HIS A 29 -15.16 -0.77 0.70
N PRO A 30 -14.06 -0.55 -0.05
CA PRO A 30 -12.81 -1.26 0.20
C PRO A 30 -12.31 -0.99 1.62
N ALA A 31 -11.92 -2.05 2.30
CA ALA A 31 -11.31 -2.00 3.61
C ALA A 31 -9.85 -1.55 3.52
N GLN A 32 -9.25 -1.21 4.66
CA GLN A 32 -7.84 -0.86 4.76
C GLN A 32 -6.92 -1.91 4.13
N LEU A 33 -7.19 -3.20 4.40
CA LEU A 33 -6.40 -4.31 3.91
C LEU A 33 -6.33 -4.35 2.38
N ASP A 34 -7.42 -4.00 1.69
CA ASP A 34 -7.46 -3.99 0.23
C ASP A 34 -6.45 -2.99 -0.35
N PHE A 35 -6.33 -1.82 0.28
CA PHE A 35 -5.36 -0.80 -0.12
C PHE A 35 -3.92 -1.22 0.15
N GLU A 36 -3.67 -1.90 1.27
CA GLU A 36 -2.34 -2.39 1.64
C GLU A 36 -1.88 -3.53 0.72
N ILE A 37 -2.78 -4.44 0.34
CA ILE A 37 -2.52 -5.50 -0.66
C ILE A 37 -2.17 -4.88 -2.01
N GLU A 38 -2.96 -3.89 -2.46
CA GLU A 38 -2.72 -3.25 -3.75
C GLU A 38 -1.37 -2.49 -3.78
N ALA A 39 -0.99 -1.84 -2.69
CA ALA A 39 0.33 -1.20 -2.56
C ALA A 39 1.47 -2.22 -2.68
N LEU A 40 1.34 -3.38 -2.06
CA LEU A 40 2.30 -4.48 -2.15
C LEU A 40 2.40 -5.03 -3.58
N ARG A 41 1.26 -5.19 -4.28
CA ARG A 41 1.22 -5.61 -5.69
C ARG A 41 1.92 -4.60 -6.60
N LEU A 42 1.63 -3.30 -6.44
CA LEU A 42 2.29 -2.23 -7.19
C LEU A 42 3.80 -2.19 -6.92
N SER A 43 4.21 -2.42 -5.68
CA SER A 43 5.64 -2.45 -5.30
C SER A 43 6.44 -3.53 -6.03
N GLN A 44 5.82 -4.66 -6.39
CA GLN A 44 6.47 -5.69 -7.22
C GLN A 44 6.67 -5.22 -8.65
N LEU A 45 5.65 -4.59 -9.23
CA LEU A 45 5.70 -4.09 -10.60
C LEU A 45 6.77 -3.01 -10.75
N ASP A 46 6.87 -2.13 -9.76
CA ASP A 46 7.85 -1.05 -9.69
C ASP A 46 9.23 -1.53 -9.22
N LYS A 47 9.40 -2.82 -8.92
CA LYS A 47 10.66 -3.46 -8.48
C LYS A 47 11.27 -2.80 -7.24
N LEU A 48 10.44 -2.34 -6.30
CA LEU A 48 10.87 -1.69 -5.05
C LEU A 48 11.48 -2.69 -4.05
N GLY A 49 11.29 -3.98 -4.27
CA GLY A 49 11.85 -5.06 -3.45
C GLY A 49 11.00 -6.33 -3.53
N LEU A 50 11.42 -7.38 -2.81
CA LEU A 50 10.61 -8.58 -2.62
C LEU A 50 9.46 -8.27 -1.67
N ILE A 51 8.22 -8.68 -2.00
CA ILE A 51 7.06 -8.50 -1.11
C ILE A 51 7.32 -9.04 0.30
N SER A 52 8.03 -10.17 0.42
CA SER A 52 8.37 -10.76 1.72
C SER A 52 9.21 -9.85 2.62
N ASN A 53 9.87 -8.84 2.04
CA ASN A 53 10.69 -7.86 2.74
C ASN A 53 10.03 -6.49 2.84
N LEU A 54 8.78 -6.35 2.38
CA LEU A 54 8.03 -5.10 2.40
C LEU A 54 6.78 -5.23 3.27
N SER A 55 6.32 -4.10 3.79
CA SER A 55 5.00 -3.95 4.40
C SER A 55 4.36 -2.66 3.90
N ALA A 56 3.04 -2.64 3.77
CA ALA A 56 2.27 -1.47 3.42
C ALA A 56 1.39 -1.03 4.59
N ARG A 57 1.18 0.27 4.74
CA ARG A 57 0.24 0.85 5.72
C ARG A 57 -0.55 1.97 5.09
N MET A 58 -1.88 1.85 5.12
CA MET A 58 -2.76 2.94 4.73
C MET A 58 -2.68 4.06 5.78
N ARG A 59 -2.52 5.31 5.36
CA ARG A 59 -2.66 6.46 6.26
C ARG A 59 -4.13 6.62 6.64
N ILE A 60 -4.42 6.50 7.93
CA ILE A 60 -5.72 6.86 8.49
C ILE A 60 -5.65 8.36 8.81
N PRO A 61 -6.54 9.20 8.25
CA PRO A 61 -6.61 10.60 8.66
C PRO A 61 -7.01 10.66 10.14
N ILE A 62 -6.21 11.40 10.92
CA ILE A 62 -6.49 11.73 12.32
C ILE A 62 -7.62 12.75 12.38
#